data_AF-A0A9P8JS38-F1
#
_entry.id   AF-A0A9P8JS38-F1
#
_cell.length_a   1.000
_cell.length_b   1.000
_cell.length_c   1.000
_cell.angle_alpha   90.00
_cell.angle_beta   90.00
_cell.angle_gamma   90.00
#
_symmetry.space_group_name_H-M   'P 1'
#
loop_
_entity.id
_entity.type
_entity.pdbx_description
1 polymer ?
#
loop_
_entity_poly.entity_id
_entity_poly.type
_entity_poly.pdbx_seq_one_letter_code
_entity_poly.pdbx_strand_id
1 'polypeptide(L)'
;MEGHQDVVTKIEWHPHDPCILASSGDDRRVIFWDISRAGSEQTPDDAEDGPPEMLFMHGGHTSRVSDFSWNKNDPWMMCSVAEDNLIQCWRASRNLVETLPPGIPRREVSVSQ
;
A
#
# COMPACT_ATOMS: atom_id res chain seq x y z
N MET A 1 9.47 -1.54 15.46
CA MET A 1 8.36 -0.62 15.19
C MET A 1 7.69 -1.17 13.94
N GLU A 2 6.45 -1.62 14.06
CA GLU A 2 5.78 -2.36 12.98
C GLU A 2 5.41 -1.41 11.84
N GLY A 3 5.89 -1.71 10.63
CA GLY A 3 5.72 -0.88 9.44
C GLY A 3 6.79 0.18 9.22
N HIS A 4 6.43 1.46 9.35
CA HIS A 4 7.36 2.55 9.04
C HIS A 4 8.59 2.53 9.97
N GLN A 5 9.77 2.72 9.39
CA GLN A 5 11.06 2.69 10.09
C GLN A 5 11.65 4.07 10.37
N ASP A 6 10.92 5.13 9.99
CA ASP A 6 11.28 6.53 10.22
C ASP A 6 10.01 7.38 10.33
N VAL A 7 10.15 8.70 10.43
CA VAL A 7 9.06 9.67 10.60
C VAL A 7 8.00 9.52 9.51
N VAL A 8 6.75 9.36 9.93
CA VAL A 8 5.58 9.44 9.04
C VAL A 8 5.32 10.89 8.71
N THR A 9 5.30 11.23 7.41
CA THR A 9 5.19 12.60 6.91
C THR A 9 3.77 12.96 6.48
N LYS A 10 3.00 11.98 6.00
CA LYS A 10 1.62 12.18 5.55
C LYS A 10 0.76 10.94 5.78
N ILE A 11 -0.53 11.18 5.98
CA ILE A 11 -1.59 10.18 5.93
C ILE A 11 -2.75 10.67 5.06
N GLU A 12 -3.45 9.77 4.36
CA GLU A 12 -4.66 10.09 3.60
C GLU A 12 -5.56 8.86 3.48
N TRP A 13 -6.84 9.01 3.82
CA TRP A 13 -7.86 7.98 3.64
C TRP A 13 -8.13 7.74 2.16
N HIS A 14 -8.38 6.48 1.78
CA HIS A 14 -8.81 6.15 0.44
C HIS A 14 -10.15 6.83 0.14
N PRO A 15 -10.33 7.45 -1.04
CA PRO A 15 -11.50 8.28 -1.33
C PRO A 15 -12.83 7.50 -1.40
N HIS A 16 -12.77 6.19 -1.63
CA HIS A 16 -13.95 5.34 -1.85
C HIS A 16 -14.07 4.19 -0.85
N ASP A 17 -13.05 3.93 -0.05
CA ASP A 17 -13.02 2.78 0.88
C ASP A 17 -12.64 3.29 2.28
N PRO A 18 -13.60 3.33 3.22
CA PRO A 18 -13.36 3.87 4.56
C PRO A 18 -12.45 2.99 5.42
N CYS A 19 -12.19 1.75 5.01
CA CYS A 19 -11.29 0.84 5.73
C CYS A 19 -9.83 0.99 5.29
N ILE A 20 -9.55 1.78 4.25
CA ILE A 20 -8.22 1.89 3.66
C ILE A 20 -7.60 3.24 3.98
N LEU A 21 -6.41 3.21 4.57
CA LEU A 21 -5.58 4.38 4.85
C LEU A 21 -4.25 4.22 4.12
N ALA A 22 -3.71 5.30 3.56
CA ALA A 22 -2.31 5.35 3.14
C ALA A 22 -1.49 6.24 4.07
N SER A 23 -0.23 5.88 4.27
CA SER A 23 0.77 6.73 4.93
C SER A 23 2.06 6.76 4.13
N SER A 24 2.82 7.85 4.25
CA SER A 24 4.17 7.97 3.70
C SER A 24 5.17 8.38 4.77
N GLY A 25 6.44 8.09 4.56
CA GLY A 25 7.48 8.45 5.52
C GLY A 25 8.87 8.68 4.94
N ASP A 26 9.75 9.10 5.84
CA ASP A 26 11.16 9.36 5.59
C ASP A 26 11.97 8.08 5.33
N ASP A 27 11.39 6.92 5.64
CA ASP A 27 11.90 5.60 5.31
C ASP A 27 11.75 5.24 3.82
N ARG A 28 11.24 6.19 3.02
CA ARG A 28 11.08 6.09 1.56
C ARG A 28 10.00 5.09 1.17
N ARG A 29 8.98 4.94 2.02
CA ARG A 29 7.85 4.04 1.80
C ARG A 29 6.54 4.79 1.73
N VAL A 30 5.63 4.25 0.94
CA VAL A 30 4.18 4.51 1.08
C VAL A 30 3.52 3.20 1.46
N ILE A 31 2.75 3.17 2.54
CA ILE A 31 2.13 1.94 3.06
C ILE A 31 0.62 2.10 2.98
N PHE A 32 -0.07 1.06 2.49
CA PHE A 32 -1.52 0.94 2.57
C PHE A 32 -1.89 0.06 3.75
N TRP A 33 -2.85 0.54 4.52
CA TRP A 33 -3.37 -0.09 5.73
C TRP A 33 -4.83 -0.41 5.54
N ASP A 34 -5.22 -1.65 5.82
CA ASP A 34 -6.61 -2.09 5.91
C ASP A 34 -7.00 -2.28 7.37
N ILE A 35 -7.65 -1.27 7.93
CA ILE A 35 -8.02 -1.26 9.34
C ILE A 35 -9.09 -2.30 9.68
N SER A 36 -9.77 -2.88 8.69
CA SER A 36 -10.73 -3.97 8.93
C SER A 36 -10.06 -5.28 9.33
N ARG A 37 -8.76 -5.42 9.04
CA ARG A 37 -7.95 -6.60 9.37
C ARG A 37 -7.20 -6.46 10.69
N ALA A 38 -7.26 -5.31 11.35
CA ALA A 38 -6.60 -5.08 12.62
C ALA A 38 -7.02 -6.13 13.66
N GLY A 39 -6.03 -6.80 14.27
CA GLY A 39 -6.25 -7.86 15.26
C GLY A 39 -6.67 -9.22 14.69
N SER A 40 -6.59 -9.41 13.36
CA SER A 40 -6.76 -10.74 12.76
C SER A 40 -5.61 -11.66 13.14
N GLU A 41 -5.89 -12.96 13.27
CA GLU A 41 -4.84 -13.96 13.47
C GLU A 41 -3.93 -14.06 12.23
N GLN A 42 -2.62 -14.18 12.46
CA GLN A 42 -1.61 -14.42 11.44
C GLN A 42 -0.86 -15.71 11.73
N THR A 43 -0.32 -16.33 10.69
CA THR A 43 0.69 -17.37 10.89
C THR A 43 1.97 -16.74 11.44
N PRO A 44 2.84 -17.51 12.13
CA PRO A 44 4.13 -16.98 12.60
C PRO A 44 4.95 -16.37 11.47
N ASP A 45 4.95 -16.99 10.29
CA ASP A 45 5.69 -16.52 9.11
C ASP A 45 5.14 -15.16 8.63
N ASP A 46 3.81 -15.00 8.52
CA ASP A 46 3.20 -13.72 8.10
C ASP A 46 3.43 -12.59 9.11
N ALA A 47 3.53 -12.92 10.41
CA ALA A 47 3.77 -11.93 11.47
C ALA A 47 5.20 -11.36 11.45
N GLU A 48 6.16 -12.04 10.81
CA GLU A 48 7.51 -11.49 10.59
C GLU A 48 7.52 -10.37 9.55
N ASP A 49 6.62 -10.43 8.56
CA ASP A 49 6.51 -9.43 7.49
C ASP A 49 5.81 -8.14 7.95
N GLY A 50 4.93 -8.24 8.94
CA GLY A 50 4.24 -7.09 9.52
C GLY A 50 2.88 -7.41 10.13
N PRO A 51 2.20 -6.38 10.65
CA PRO A 51 0.88 -6.53 11.28
C PRO A 51 -0.20 -6.87 10.24
N PRO A 52 -1.33 -7.46 10.65
CA PRO A 52 -2.33 -7.99 9.72
C PRO A 52 -3.03 -6.90 8.89
N GLU A 53 -3.09 -5.67 9.40
CA GLU A 53 -3.60 -4.50 8.70
C GLU A 53 -2.65 -3.94 7.64
N MET A 54 -1.38 -4.36 7.59
CA MET A 54 -0.47 -3.92 6.54
C MET A 54 -0.81 -4.60 5.21
N LEU A 55 -1.49 -3.87 4.32
CA LEU A 55 -1.97 -4.43 3.06
C LEU A 55 -0.89 -4.41 1.97
N PHE A 56 -0.15 -3.31 1.85
CA PHE A 56 0.82 -3.12 0.77
C PHE A 56 1.90 -2.12 1.16
N MET A 57 3.12 -2.32 0.68
CA MET A 57 4.23 -1.37 0.81
C MET A 57 4.80 -1.02 -0.56
N HIS A 58 4.73 0.25 -0.92
CA HIS A 58 5.39 0.79 -2.10
C HIS A 58 6.85 1.13 -1.78
N GLY A 59 7.77 0.39 -2.38
CA GLY A 59 9.22 0.56 -2.23
C GLY A 59 9.90 1.25 -3.40
N GLY A 60 9.15 1.92 -4.29
CA GLY A 60 9.71 2.50 -5.51
C GLY A 60 10.56 3.76 -5.33
N HIS A 61 10.43 4.47 -4.20
CA HIS A 61 11.16 5.73 -3.96
C HIS A 61 12.56 5.48 -3.39
N THR A 62 13.51 6.33 -3.80
CA THR A 62 14.91 6.26 -3.35
C THR A 62 15.29 7.34 -2.33
N SER A 63 14.42 8.33 -2.09
CA SER A 63 14.52 9.35 -1.06
C SER A 63 13.21 9.54 -0.29
N ARG A 64 13.22 10.43 0.72
CA ARG A 64 12.07 10.69 1.62
C ARG A 64 10.84 11.05 0.81
N VAL A 65 9.70 10.44 1.13
CA VAL A 65 8.43 10.75 0.45
C VAL A 65 7.86 12.02 1.08
N SER A 66 7.81 13.09 0.28
CA SER A 66 7.39 14.41 0.74
C SER A 66 5.86 14.58 0.71
N ASP A 67 5.20 14.00 -0.29
CA ASP A 67 3.73 14.04 -0.42
C ASP A 67 3.22 12.89 -1.31
N PHE A 68 1.93 12.58 -1.19
CA PHE A 68 1.20 11.71 -2.10
C PHE A 68 -0.27 12.11 -2.19
N SER A 69 -0.98 11.63 -3.21
CA SER A 69 -2.43 11.78 -3.31
C SER A 69 -3.08 10.64 -4.08
N TRP A 70 -4.23 10.20 -3.57
CA TRP A 70 -5.08 9.23 -4.27
C TRP A 70 -5.73 9.84 -5.51
N ASN A 71 -5.81 9.06 -6.58
CA ASN A 71 -6.66 9.39 -7.70
C ASN A 71 -8.13 9.15 -7.31
N LYS A 72 -8.96 10.20 -7.37
CA LYS A 72 -10.39 10.10 -7.04
C LYS A 72 -11.24 9.44 -8.13
N ASN A 73 -10.70 9.27 -9.34
CA ASN A 73 -11.41 8.75 -10.50
C ASN A 73 -11.01 7.32 -10.89
N ASP A 74 -9.82 6.86 -10.49
CA ASP A 74 -9.34 5.48 -10.71
C ASP A 74 -8.94 4.87 -9.35
N PRO A 75 -9.76 3.97 -8.77
CA PRO A 75 -9.46 3.34 -7.49
C PRO A 75 -8.08 2.67 -7.49
N TRP A 76 -7.41 2.73 -6.33
CA TRP A 76 -6.06 2.18 -6.12
C TRP A 76 -4.92 2.84 -6.88
N MET A 77 -5.19 3.88 -7.68
CA MET A 77 -4.16 4.69 -8.32
C MET A 77 -3.74 5.83 -7.41
N MET A 78 -2.44 6.09 -7.36
CA MET A 78 -1.83 7.14 -6.52
C MET A 78 -0.72 7.85 -7.28
N CYS A 79 -0.52 9.12 -6.97
CA CYS A 79 0.71 9.85 -7.29
C CYS A 79 1.47 10.14 -6.00
N SER A 80 2.78 9.93 -6.00
CA SER A 80 3.65 10.20 -4.84
C SER A 80 4.94 10.85 -5.30
N VAL A 81 5.49 11.74 -4.48
CA VAL A 81 6.67 12.56 -4.79
C VAL A 81 7.73 12.40 -3.69
N ALA A 82 8.99 12.48 -4.08
CA ALA A 82 10.12 12.36 -3.18
C ALA A 82 11.13 13.52 -3.35
N GLU A 83 11.99 13.70 -2.35
CA GLU A 83 12.97 14.80 -2.31
C GLU A 83 14.06 14.72 -3.40
N ASP A 84 14.25 13.57 -4.04
CA ASP A 84 15.21 13.34 -5.12
C ASP A 84 14.63 13.63 -6.53
N ASN A 85 13.58 14.44 -6.59
CA ASN A 85 12.85 14.84 -7.80
C ASN A 85 12.05 13.71 -8.47
N LEU A 86 11.88 12.56 -7.82
CA LEU A 86 11.05 11.48 -8.34
C LEU A 86 9.57 11.77 -8.13
N ILE A 87 8.80 11.57 -9.20
CA ILE A 87 7.35 11.53 -9.19
C ILE A 87 6.93 10.17 -9.72
N GLN A 88 6.10 9.46 -8.97
CA GLN A 88 5.62 8.14 -9.36
C GLN A 88 4.10 8.11 -9.36
N CYS A 89 3.53 7.81 -10.52
CA CYS A 89 2.12 7.46 -10.68
C CYS A 89 2.02 5.95 -10.79
N TRP A 90 1.39 5.30 -9.81
CA TRP A 90 1.38 3.85 -9.70
C TRP A 90 0.03 3.35 -9.20
N ARG A 91 -0.20 2.04 -9.37
CA ARG A 91 -1.39 1.35 -8.92
C ARG A 91 -0.97 0.03 -8.26
N ALA A 92 -1.50 -0.25 -7.08
CA ALA A 92 -1.33 -1.56 -6.46
C ALA A 92 -1.94 -2.66 -7.37
N SER A 93 -1.40 -3.88 -7.29
CA SER A 93 -1.92 -4.98 -8.09
C SER A 93 -3.38 -5.25 -7.72
N ARG A 94 -4.27 -5.37 -8.72
CA ARG A 94 -5.68 -5.74 -8.50
C ARG A 94 -5.82 -7.06 -7.75
N ASN A 95 -4.88 -7.99 -7.96
CA ASN A 95 -4.85 -9.25 -7.22
C ASN A 95 -4.62 -9.06 -5.72
N LEU A 96 -4.06 -7.93 -5.28
CA LEU A 96 -3.85 -7.67 -3.86
C LEU A 96 -5.07 -6.97 -3.25
N VAL A 97 -5.59 -5.96 -3.96
CA VAL A 97 -6.51 -4.97 -3.39
C VAL A 97 -7.97 -5.16 -3.79
N GLU A 98 -8.26 -5.94 -4.82
CA GLU A 98 -9.63 -6.23 -5.23
C GLU A 98 -10.08 -7.60 -4.71
N THR A 99 -11.21 -7.59 -4.02
CA THR A 99 -12.01 -8.79 -3.77
C THR A 99 -12.72 -9.15 -5.07
N LEU A 100 -12.31 -10.26 -5.69
CA LEU A 100 -13.00 -10.76 -6.87
C LEU A 100 -14.43 -11.19 -6.49
N PRO A 101 -15.42 -10.95 -7.36
CA PRO A 101 -16.74 -11.55 -7.23
C PRO A 101 -16.63 -13.07 -7.04
N PRO A 102 -17.53 -13.69 -6.27
CA PRO A 102 -17.55 -15.14 -6.10
C PRO A 102 -17.54 -15.84 -7.47
N GLY A 103 -16.58 -16.77 -7.67
CA GLY A 103 -16.50 -17.59 -8.88
C GLY A 103 -15.59 -17.09 -10.01
N ILE A 104 -14.91 -15.96 -9.83
CA ILE A 104 -13.86 -15.52 -10.78
C ILE A 104 -12.49 -15.95 -10.22
N PRO A 105 -11.79 -16.92 -10.85
CA PRO A 105 -10.45 -17.31 -10.42
C PRO A 105 -9.44 -16.20 -10.72
N ARG A 106 -8.50 -15.96 -9.79
CA ARG A 106 -7.38 -15.04 -10.01
C ARG A 106 -6.52 -15.57 -11.16
N ARG A 107 -6.24 -14.74 -12.17
CA ARG A 107 -5.24 -15.07 -13.20
C ARG A 107 -3.87 -15.08 -12.55
N GLU A 108 -3.22 -16.24 -12.53
CA GLU A 108 -1.81 -16.35 -12.19
C GLU A 108 -0.99 -15.55 -13.21
N VAL A 109 -0.11 -14.69 -12.71
CA VAL A 109 0.87 -14.02 -13.56
C VAL A 109 1.96 -15.03 -13.83
N SER A 110 1.98 -15.62 -15.03
CA SER A 110 3.10 -16.46 -15.47
C SER A 110 4.35 -15.57 -15.55
N VAL A 111 5.31 -15.81 -14.65
CA VAL A 111 6.65 -15.25 -14.79
C VAL A 111 7.29 -16.00 -15.95
N SER A 112 7.44 -15.36 -17.11
CA SER A 112 8.25 -15.88 -18.19
C SER A 112 9.70 -15.98 -17.68
N GLN A 113 10.20 -17.23 -17.64
CA GLN A 113 11.59 -17.57 -17.33
C GLN A 113 12.59 -16.91 -18.30
#